data_AF-E1L914-F1
#
_entry.id   AF-E1L914-F1
#
_cell.length_a   1.000
_cell.length_b   1.000
_cell.length_c   1.000
_cell.angle_alpha   90.00
_cell.angle_beta   90.00
_cell.angle_gamma   90.00
#
_symmetry.space_group_name_H-M   'P 1'
#
loop_
_entity.id
_entity.type
_entity.pdbx_description
1 polymer ?
#
loop_
_entity_poly.entity_id
_entity_poly.type
_entity_poly.pdbx_seq_one_letter_code
_entity_poly.pdbx_strand_id
1 'polypeptide(L)'
;MECARMTEYMEMPEKTGVARMTYGYNLPAKHVIHTVGPIIYEKVTAKERNELVSCYRSCLQLANVYNLHSIAFCCISTGEFRFPNEEAAQIAIDTVRTYLKETNSKIQVVFNVFKDIDYDIYNKLLG
;
A
#
# COMPACT_ATOMS: atom_id res chain seq x y z
N MET A 1 1.45 -22.63 0.38
CA MET A 1 1.32 -21.18 0.12
C MET A 1 1.68 -20.45 1.42
N GLU A 2 2.69 -19.58 1.43
CA GLU A 2 3.18 -18.95 2.68
C GLU A 2 2.11 -18.15 3.42
N CYS A 3 1.21 -17.44 2.71
CA CYS A 3 0.11 -16.72 3.34
C CYS A 3 -0.84 -17.68 4.09
N ALA A 4 -1.15 -18.85 3.52
CA ALA A 4 -1.99 -19.85 4.18
C ALA A 4 -1.37 -20.33 5.50
N ARG A 5 -0.04 -20.54 5.50
CA ARG A 5 0.71 -20.90 6.70
C ARG A 5 0.71 -19.77 7.73
N MET A 6 0.75 -18.51 7.30
CA MET A 6 0.63 -17.37 8.22
C MET A 6 -0.77 -17.30 8.84
N THR A 7 -1.82 -17.57 8.08
CA THR A 7 -3.20 -17.58 8.58
C THR A 7 -3.52 -18.75 9.51
N GLU A 8 -2.82 -19.89 9.38
CA GLU A 8 -2.99 -21.05 10.27
C GLU A 8 -2.65 -20.74 11.75
N TYR A 9 -1.76 -19.76 11.99
CA TYR A 9 -1.41 -19.32 13.34
C TYR A 9 -2.17 -18.07 13.78
N MET A 10 -3.13 -17.59 12.99
CA MET A 10 -3.94 -16.41 13.32
C MET A 10 -5.37 -16.84 13.66
N GLU A 11 -5.87 -16.37 14.80
CA GLU A 11 -7.22 -16.65 15.27
C GLU A 11 -8.31 -15.96 14.41
N MET A 12 -7.93 -15.00 13.55
CA MET A 12 -8.85 -14.20 12.73
C MET A 12 -8.23 -13.81 11.37
N PRO A 13 -9.06 -13.54 10.35
CA PRO A 13 -8.59 -13.02 9.06
C PRO A 13 -7.91 -11.65 9.22
N GLU A 14 -7.03 -11.32 8.26
CA GLU A 14 -6.27 -10.07 8.30
C GLU A 14 -7.17 -8.83 8.26
N LYS A 15 -6.84 -7.87 9.12
CA LYS A 15 -7.59 -6.62 9.24
C LYS A 15 -7.18 -5.63 8.15
N THR A 16 -8.13 -4.81 7.70
CA THR A 16 -7.86 -3.69 6.79
C THR A 16 -6.76 -2.80 7.36
N GLY A 17 -5.81 -2.39 6.51
CA GLY A 17 -4.72 -1.50 6.90
C GLY A 17 -3.53 -2.19 7.56
N VAL A 18 -3.54 -3.52 7.75
CA VAL A 18 -2.40 -4.29 8.27
C VAL A 18 -1.55 -4.82 7.11
N ALA A 19 -0.25 -4.96 7.32
CA ALA A 19 0.70 -5.49 6.33
C ALA A 19 1.44 -6.75 6.82
N ARG A 20 1.68 -7.69 5.90
CA ARG A 20 2.49 -8.91 6.10
C ARG A 20 3.48 -9.07 4.96
N MET A 21 4.59 -9.77 5.19
CA MET A 21 5.62 -9.94 4.16
C MET A 21 5.92 -11.42 3.93
N THR A 22 5.98 -11.82 2.66
CA THR A 22 6.45 -13.14 2.20
C THR A 22 7.66 -12.96 1.30
N TYR A 23 8.31 -14.06 0.93
CA TYR A 23 9.28 -14.03 -0.15
C TYR A 23 8.61 -13.79 -1.51
N GLY A 24 9.35 -13.19 -2.44
CA GLY A 24 8.87 -12.95 -3.82
C GLY A 24 9.01 -14.15 -4.74
N TYR A 25 9.80 -15.16 -4.35
CA TYR A 25 10.00 -16.40 -5.11
C TYR A 25 10.42 -16.16 -6.57
N ASN A 26 9.55 -16.47 -7.53
CA ASN A 26 9.83 -16.33 -8.96
C ASN A 26 9.74 -14.88 -9.45
N LEU A 27 9.41 -13.92 -8.58
CA LEU A 27 9.41 -12.50 -8.90
C LEU A 27 10.83 -11.92 -8.85
N PRO A 28 11.13 -10.91 -9.67
CA PRO A 28 12.37 -10.12 -9.52
C PRO A 28 12.46 -9.40 -8.17
N ALA A 29 11.31 -9.14 -7.52
CA ALA A 29 11.25 -8.57 -6.18
C ALA A 29 11.64 -9.62 -5.13
N LYS A 30 12.48 -9.24 -4.15
CA LYS A 30 12.91 -10.12 -3.07
C LYS A 30 11.76 -10.56 -2.16
N HIS A 31 10.81 -9.66 -1.93
CA HIS A 31 9.68 -9.84 -1.02
C HIS A 31 8.40 -9.30 -1.64
N VAL A 32 7.26 -9.81 -1.15
CA VAL A 32 5.94 -9.24 -1.40
C VAL A 32 5.37 -8.80 -0.06
N ILE A 33 4.95 -7.54 0.03
CA ILE A 33 4.22 -7.01 1.18
C ILE A 33 2.74 -7.00 0.83
N HIS A 34 1.96 -7.79 1.56
CA HIS A 34 0.52 -7.96 1.42
C HIS A 34 -0.18 -7.03 2.40
N THR A 35 -1.15 -6.24 1.92
CA THR A 35 -2.01 -5.42 2.78
C THR A 35 -3.44 -5.46 2.28
N VAL A 36 -4.40 -5.39 3.21
CA VAL A 36 -5.84 -5.40 2.90
C VAL A 36 -6.33 -3.96 2.82
N GLY A 37 -6.68 -3.52 1.62
CA GLY A 37 -7.24 -2.19 1.37
C GLY A 37 -8.74 -2.11 1.73
N PRO A 38 -9.27 -0.90 2.00
CA PRO A 38 -10.70 -0.69 2.23
C PRO A 38 -11.53 -0.98 0.97
N ILE A 39 -12.78 -1.40 1.15
CA ILE A 39 -13.76 -1.66 0.09
C ILE A 39 -14.84 -0.58 0.16
N ILE A 40 -15.06 0.15 -0.94
CA ILE A 40 -16.05 1.23 -1.01
C ILE A 40 -17.38 0.71 -1.57
N TYR A 41 -18.43 0.82 -0.76
CA TYR A 41 -19.80 0.43 -1.14
C TYR A 41 -20.60 1.56 -1.76
N GLU A 42 -20.52 2.75 -1.17
CA GLU A 42 -21.25 3.93 -1.62
C GLU A 42 -20.28 5.13 -1.76
N LYS A 43 -20.01 5.81 -0.66
CA LYS A 43 -19.13 6.97 -0.59
C LYS A 43 -17.98 6.71 0.36
N VAL A 44 -16.83 7.31 0.07
CA VAL A 44 -15.65 7.23 0.93
C VAL A 44 -15.93 7.96 2.26
N THR A 45 -15.79 7.23 3.35
CA THR A 45 -15.90 7.68 4.74
C THR A 45 -14.54 8.04 5.33
N ALA A 46 -14.51 8.72 6.47
CA ALA A 46 -13.26 9.02 7.17
C ALA A 46 -12.53 7.72 7.60
N LYS A 47 -13.29 6.68 7.94
CA LYS A 47 -12.74 5.38 8.30
C LYS A 47 -11.96 4.76 7.14
N GLU A 48 -12.55 4.69 5.95
CA GLU A 48 -11.90 4.09 4.77
C GLU A 48 -10.67 4.88 4.34
N ARG A 49 -10.68 6.22 4.47
CA ARG A 49 -9.46 7.04 4.26
C ARG A 49 -8.34 6.65 5.21
N ASN A 50 -8.65 6.54 6.51
CA ASN A 50 -7.67 6.15 7.52
C ASN A 50 -7.16 4.73 7.33
N GLU A 51 -8.02 3.81 6.87
CA GLU A 51 -7.64 2.45 6.50
C GLU A 51 -6.66 2.43 5.31
N LEU A 52 -6.90 3.24 4.29
CA LEU A 52 -5.96 3.37 3.16
C LEU A 52 -4.62 3.97 3.60
N VAL A 53 -4.63 5.01 4.44
CA VAL A 53 -3.41 5.55 5.08
C VAL A 53 -2.66 4.44 5.84
N SER A 54 -3.37 3.63 6.61
CA SER A 54 -2.79 2.52 7.36
C SER A 54 -2.11 1.50 6.44
N CYS A 55 -2.71 1.16 5.30
CA CYS A 55 -2.11 0.24 4.32
C CYS A 55 -0.70 0.70 3.92
N TYR A 56 -0.57 1.94 3.44
CA TYR A 56 0.72 2.50 3.03
C TYR A 56 1.71 2.58 4.19
N ARG A 57 1.26 3.08 5.36
CA ARG A 57 2.12 3.26 6.54
C ARG A 57 2.65 1.93 7.07
N SER A 58 1.80 0.90 7.17
CA SER A 58 2.20 -0.44 7.61
C SER A 58 3.16 -1.10 6.63
N CYS A 59 2.96 -0.95 5.31
CA CYS A 59 3.89 -1.45 4.31
C CYS A 59 5.27 -0.79 4.42
N LEU A 60 5.32 0.54 4.56
CA LEU A 60 6.57 1.29 4.70
C LEU A 60 7.29 0.94 6.02
N GLN A 61 6.56 0.81 7.11
CA GLN A 61 7.11 0.38 8.40
C GLN A 61 7.73 -1.00 8.31
N LEU A 62 7.03 -1.95 7.69
CA LEU A 62 7.55 -3.31 7.52
C LEU A 62 8.80 -3.31 6.64
N ALA A 63 8.80 -2.56 5.53
CA ALA A 63 9.96 -2.44 4.66
C ALA A 63 11.19 -1.87 5.39
N ASN A 64 11.00 -0.85 6.24
CA ASN A 64 12.07 -0.28 7.07
C ASN A 64 12.59 -1.26 8.13
N VAL A 65 11.69 -1.96 8.85
CA VAL A 65 12.09 -2.96 9.87
C VAL A 65 12.99 -4.05 9.27
N TYR A 66 12.71 -4.44 8.03
CA TYR A 66 13.50 -5.43 7.30
C TYR A 66 14.64 -4.82 6.45
N ASN A 67 14.95 -3.53 6.64
CA ASN A 67 16.02 -2.81 5.94
C ASN A 67 15.97 -2.94 4.40
N LEU A 68 14.76 -2.85 3.84
CA LEU A 68 14.59 -2.83 2.39
C LEU A 68 14.95 -1.44 1.83
N HIS A 69 15.59 -1.44 0.66
CA HIS A 69 16.07 -0.21 0.01
C HIS A 69 15.03 0.42 -0.92
N SER A 70 14.09 -0.37 -1.43
CA SER A 70 13.04 0.09 -2.33
C SER A 70 11.74 -0.68 -2.12
N ILE A 71 10.62 -0.03 -2.45
CA ILE A 71 9.27 -0.60 -2.44
C ILE A 71 8.47 -0.01 -3.60
N ALA A 72 7.67 -0.83 -4.26
CA ALA A 72 6.72 -0.40 -5.28
C ALA A 72 5.29 -0.59 -4.78
N PHE A 73 4.45 0.43 -4.93
CA PHE A 73 3.02 0.37 -4.65
C PHE A 73 2.23 0.36 -5.95
N CYS A 74 1.25 -0.54 -6.06
CA CYS A 74 0.17 -0.40 -7.04
C CYS A 74 -0.89 0.59 -6.51
N CYS A 75 -1.89 0.92 -7.34
CA CYS A 75 -3.03 1.73 -6.92
C CYS A 75 -3.95 0.93 -5.96
N ILE A 76 -3.63 0.94 -4.66
CA ILE A 76 -4.38 0.17 -3.64
C ILE A 76 -5.84 0.62 -3.61
N SER A 77 -6.75 -0.36 -3.67
CA SER A 77 -8.21 -0.20 -3.63
C SER A 77 -8.90 0.50 -4.82
N THR A 78 -8.21 0.91 -5.89
CA THR A 78 -8.82 1.69 -7.00
C THR A 78 -9.39 0.87 -8.16
N GLY A 79 -9.33 -0.47 -8.07
CA GLY A 79 -9.97 -1.41 -8.99
C GLY A 79 -11.33 -1.86 -8.47
N GLU A 80 -11.46 -3.17 -8.24
CA GLU A 80 -12.68 -3.81 -7.71
C GLU A 80 -13.17 -3.25 -6.37
N PHE A 81 -12.29 -2.65 -5.57
CA PHE A 81 -12.63 -2.04 -4.28
C PHE A 81 -13.12 -0.58 -4.38
N ARG A 82 -13.16 -0.03 -5.60
CA ARG A 82 -13.86 1.23 -5.97
C ARG A 82 -13.46 2.48 -5.20
N PHE A 83 -12.26 2.52 -4.63
CA PHE A 83 -11.72 3.77 -4.10
C PHE A 83 -11.44 4.74 -5.25
N PRO A 84 -11.94 5.99 -5.22
CA PRO A 84 -11.71 6.98 -6.28
C PRO A 84 -10.21 7.22 -6.53
N ASN A 85 -9.78 7.14 -7.79
CA ASN A 85 -8.37 7.17 -8.18
C ASN A 85 -7.63 8.43 -7.71
N GLU A 86 -8.22 9.62 -7.91
CA GLU A 86 -7.57 10.89 -7.54
C GLU A 86 -7.39 11.02 -6.02
N GLU A 87 -8.41 10.66 -5.24
CA GLU A 87 -8.34 10.68 -3.79
C GLU A 87 -7.37 9.62 -3.24
N ALA A 88 -7.37 8.41 -3.81
CA ALA A 88 -6.43 7.35 -3.42
C ALA A 88 -4.98 7.75 -3.71
N ALA A 89 -4.72 8.35 -4.87
CA ALA A 89 -3.39 8.82 -5.26
C ALA A 89 -2.88 9.92 -4.32
N GLN A 90 -3.75 10.88 -3.96
CA GLN A 90 -3.43 11.92 -2.98
C GLN A 90 -3.06 11.31 -1.62
N ILE A 91 -3.87 10.39 -1.11
CA ILE A 91 -3.60 9.68 0.16
C ILE A 91 -2.27 8.90 0.08
N ALA A 92 -2.01 8.22 -1.03
CA ALA A 92 -0.77 7.46 -1.23
C ALA A 92 0.47 8.36 -1.15
N ILE A 93 0.46 9.46 -1.89
CA ILE A 93 1.57 10.41 -1.96
C ILE A 93 1.78 11.09 -0.60
N ASP A 94 0.72 11.60 0.01
CA ASP A 94 0.81 12.31 1.29
C ASP A 94 1.28 11.40 2.41
N THR A 95 0.79 10.16 2.45
CA THR A 95 1.22 9.17 3.44
C THR A 95 2.69 8.83 3.27
N VAL A 96 3.14 8.59 2.04
CA VAL A 96 4.57 8.31 1.74
C VAL A 96 5.44 9.50 2.11
N ARG A 97 5.12 10.72 1.65
CA ARG A 97 5.89 11.94 1.95
C ARG A 97 5.98 12.18 3.46
N THR A 98 4.86 12.08 4.16
CA THR A 98 4.79 12.24 5.62
C THR A 98 5.65 11.21 6.33
N TYR A 99 5.52 9.93 5.96
CA TYR A 99 6.28 8.85 6.56
C TYR A 99 7.79 9.01 6.38
N LEU A 100 8.24 9.33 5.16
CA LEU A 100 9.66 9.53 4.86
C LEU A 100 10.24 10.70 5.66
N LYS A 101 9.48 11.79 5.81
CA LYS A 101 9.86 12.96 6.61
C LYS A 101 9.93 12.65 8.10
N GLU A 102 8.91 11.99 8.66
CA GLU A 102 8.83 11.67 10.09
C GLU A 102 9.90 10.68 10.55
N THR A 103 10.26 9.72 9.70
CA THR A 103 11.19 8.64 10.04
C THR A 103 12.62 8.87 9.55
N ASN A 104 12.86 9.92 8.75
CA ASN A 104 14.09 10.13 7.99
C ASN A 104 14.49 8.91 7.12
N SER A 105 13.54 8.05 6.76
CA SER A 105 13.80 6.87 5.94
C SER A 105 14.34 7.26 4.56
N LYS A 106 15.24 6.43 4.05
CA LYS A 106 15.87 6.56 2.73
C LYS A 106 15.33 5.56 1.71
N ILE A 107 14.26 4.82 2.06
CA ILE A 107 13.65 3.86 1.14
C ILE A 107 13.16 4.57 -0.12
N GLN A 108 13.51 4.04 -1.28
CA GLN A 108 12.99 4.52 -2.56
C GLN A 108 11.58 3.98 -2.78
N VAL A 109 10.62 4.89 -3.01
CA VAL A 109 9.22 4.51 -3.25
C VAL A 109 8.87 4.73 -4.72
N VAL A 110 8.33 3.69 -5.35
CA VAL A 110 7.83 3.71 -6.73
C VAL A 110 6.31 3.59 -6.71
N PHE A 111 5.60 4.52 -7.35
CA PHE A 111 4.17 4.39 -7.62
C PHE A 111 3.99 3.76 -9.00
N ASN A 112 3.65 2.47 -9.02
CA ASN A 112 3.42 1.70 -10.23
C ASN A 112 1.94 1.78 -10.64
N VAL A 113 1.69 2.53 -11.71
CA VAL A 113 0.36 2.72 -12.30
C VAL A 113 0.17 1.81 -13.51
N PHE A 114 -1.08 1.46 -13.84
CA PHE A 114 -1.40 0.63 -15.00
C PHE A 114 -2.22 1.38 -16.07
N LYS A 115 -3.18 2.20 -15.66
CA LYS A 115 -4.04 2.96 -16.59
C LYS A 115 -3.45 4.34 -16.83
N ASP A 116 -3.68 4.89 -18.03
CA ASP A 116 -3.26 6.25 -18.39
C ASP A 116 -3.86 7.30 -17.43
N ILE A 117 -5.11 7.12 -16.99
CA ILE A 117 -5.73 8.01 -16.00
C ILE A 117 -4.98 8.04 -14.67
N ASP A 118 -4.49 6.89 -14.19
CA ASP A 118 -3.69 6.83 -12.96
C ASP A 118 -2.34 7.51 -13.18
N TYR A 119 -1.72 7.29 -14.34
CA TYR A 119 -0.47 7.97 -14.70
C TYR A 119 -0.63 9.49 -14.69
N ASP A 120 -1.66 10.02 -15.35
CA ASP A 120 -1.92 11.47 -15.41
C ASP A 120 -2.16 12.07 -14.02
N ILE A 121 -2.93 11.37 -13.17
CA ILE A 121 -3.18 11.78 -11.78
C ILE A 121 -1.86 11.82 -11.00
N TYR A 122 -1.10 10.71 -10.97
CA TYR A 122 0.14 10.65 -10.20
C TYR A 122 1.18 11.65 -10.71
N ASN A 123 1.28 11.84 -12.04
CA ASN A 123 2.19 12.81 -12.65
C ASN A 123 1.82 14.26 -12.24
N LYS A 124 0.53 14.60 -12.25
CA LYS A 124 0.04 15.91 -11.79
C LYS A 124 0.30 16.17 -10.30
N LEU A 125 0.18 15.14 -9.45
CA LEU A 125 0.34 15.28 -7.99
C LEU A 125 1.81 15.24 -7.53
N LEU A 126 2.68 14.59 -8.30
CA LEU A 126 4.12 14.54 -8.03
C LEU A 126 4.88 15.74 -8.66
N GLY A 127 4.32 16.35 -9.70
CA GLY A 127 4.84 17.53 -10.41
C GLY A 127 4.77 18.82 -9.61
#